data_AF-A0AAW0JP60-F1
#
_entry.id   AF-A0AAW0JP60-F1
#
_cell.length_a   1.000
_cell.length_b   1.000
_cell.length_c   1.000
_cell.angle_alpha   90.00
_cell.angle_beta   90.00
_cell.angle_gamma   90.00
#
_symmetry.space_group_name_H-M   'P 1'
#
loop_
_entity.id
_entity.type
_entity.pdbx_description
1 polymer ?
#
loop_
_entity_poly.entity_id
_entity_poly.type
_entity_poly.pdbx_seq_one_letter_code
_entity_poly.pdbx_strand_id
1 'polypeptide(L)'
;MEVRSQKKPWVVMVMVLLSLTGKISSLSVTVNEVECVYEYVLYEGDTVSGNFVVVDHDIFWSSDHPGIDFTVTSPAGNVVQTFKGVSGEKFDFKAPRSGMYKFCFHNPYSTPETVSFYIHVGHIPNEHDLAKDEHLDPVNVKIAELREALESVTAEQKYLKARDTRHRHTNESTRKRVIFYTVGEYLMLAIASALQVIYIRQLFSKSVGYNRVRSQKNPWVVMVMVLLSLTGKISSLSVTVNEVECVYEYVLYEGDTVSGNFVVVDHDIFWSSDHPGIDFTVTSPAGNLVQTFKGVSGEKFDFKAPRSGMYKFCFHNPYSTPETVSFYIHVGHIPNEHDLAKDEHLDPVNVKIAELREALESVTAEQKYLKARDTRHRHTNESTRKRVIFYTVGEYLMLAIASALQVIYIRQLFSKSVGYNRV
;
A
#
# COMPACT_ATOMS: atom_id res chain seq x y z
N MET A 1 6.92 51.96 -28.17
CA MET A 1 6.01 51.12 -27.35
C MET A 1 6.87 50.33 -26.39
N GLU A 2 6.87 50.68 -25.11
CA GLU A 2 7.78 50.08 -24.13
C GLU A 2 6.98 49.22 -23.16
N VAL A 3 7.07 47.90 -23.32
CA VAL A 3 6.28 46.93 -22.54
C VAL A 3 6.96 46.72 -21.19
N ARG A 4 6.59 47.55 -20.21
CA ARG A 4 7.10 47.47 -18.83
C ARG A 4 6.53 46.24 -18.13
N SER A 5 7.29 45.14 -18.13
CA SER A 5 6.93 43.89 -17.46
C SER A 5 6.83 44.09 -15.94
N GLN A 6 5.61 44.07 -15.39
CA GLN A 6 5.41 44.01 -13.94
C GLN A 6 5.64 42.59 -13.43
N LYS A 7 6.80 42.35 -12.82
CA LYS A 7 7.04 41.15 -12.00
C LYS A 7 6.25 41.26 -10.70
N LYS A 8 5.19 40.47 -10.55
CA LYS A 8 4.35 40.43 -9.34
C LYS A 8 5.13 39.78 -8.18
N PRO A 9 5.51 40.52 -7.12
CA PRO A 9 6.36 39.98 -6.04
C PRO A 9 5.67 38.86 -5.24
N TRP A 10 4.34 38.86 -5.21
CA TRP A 10 3.53 37.85 -4.51
C TRP A 10 3.76 36.41 -5.04
N VAL A 11 4.12 36.24 -6.32
CA VAL A 11 4.41 34.91 -6.90
C VAL A 11 5.67 34.28 -6.30
N VAL A 12 6.69 35.10 -6.01
CA VAL A 12 7.91 34.63 -5.34
C VAL A 12 7.63 34.34 -3.87
N MET A 13 6.85 35.19 -3.20
CA MET A 13 6.43 35.00 -1.82
C MET A 13 5.62 33.70 -1.62
N VAL A 14 4.71 33.38 -2.55
CA VAL A 14 3.95 32.11 -2.54
C VAL A 14 4.86 30.91 -2.80
N MET A 15 5.83 30.99 -3.73
CA MET A 15 6.81 29.90 -3.93
C MET A 15 7.72 29.68 -2.72
N VAL A 16 8.12 30.74 -2.01
CA VAL A 16 8.91 30.62 -0.76
C VAL A 16 8.06 30.01 0.37
N LEU A 17 6.80 30.42 0.52
CA LEU A 17 5.89 29.83 1.52
C LEU A 17 5.59 28.34 1.24
N LEU A 18 5.51 27.92 -0.03
CA LEU A 18 5.38 26.51 -0.42
C LEU A 18 6.64 25.68 -0.14
N SER A 19 7.82 26.31 -0.03
CA SER A 19 9.09 25.60 0.23
C SER A 19 9.31 25.20 1.70
N LEU A 20 8.46 25.68 2.62
CA LEU A 20 8.55 25.42 4.06
C LEU A 20 7.60 24.32 4.57
N THR A 21 7.20 23.40 3.69
CA THR A 21 6.64 22.10 4.14
C THR A 21 7.78 21.19 4.61
N GLY A 22 8.32 21.50 5.79
CA GLY A 22 9.25 20.61 6.49
C GLY A 22 8.60 19.25 6.69
N LYS A 23 9.05 18.25 5.92
CA LYS A 23 8.62 16.87 6.13
C LYS A 23 9.00 16.48 7.56
N ILE A 24 8.00 16.08 8.36
CA ILE A 24 8.23 15.43 9.65
C ILE A 24 8.85 14.07 9.33
N SER A 25 10.18 14.04 9.27
CA SER A 25 10.95 12.86 8.95
C SER A 25 11.09 11.99 10.19
N SER A 26 10.96 10.67 10.00
CA SER A 26 11.44 9.72 11.01
C SER A 26 12.95 9.85 11.16
N LEU A 27 13.44 9.49 12.34
CA LEU A 27 14.88 9.37 12.58
C LEU A 27 15.46 8.38 11.56
N SER A 28 16.46 8.84 10.82
CA SER A 28 17.12 8.07 9.77
C SER A 28 18.59 8.44 9.67
N VAL A 29 19.42 7.45 9.37
CA VAL A 29 20.88 7.55 9.29
C VAL A 29 21.35 6.97 7.96
N THR A 30 22.32 7.62 7.32
CA THR A 30 22.95 7.14 6.08
C THR A 30 24.18 6.31 6.42
N VAL A 31 24.13 5.01 6.16
CA VAL A 31 25.17 4.03 6.52
C VAL A 31 26.10 3.80 5.34
N ASN A 32 27.34 4.29 5.47
CA ASN A 32 28.40 4.09 4.48
C ASN A 32 29.08 2.72 4.67
N GLU A 33 29.72 2.51 5.84
CA GLU A 33 30.38 1.26 6.20
C GLU A 33 29.85 0.74 7.55
N VAL A 34 29.99 1.53 8.61
CA VAL A 34 29.39 1.26 9.93
C VAL A 34 28.93 2.58 10.54
N GLU A 35 27.67 2.64 10.97
CA GLU A 35 27.13 3.74 11.76
C GLU A 35 26.56 3.18 13.07
N CYS A 36 26.85 3.83 14.20
CA CYS A 36 26.41 3.37 15.51
C CYS A 36 25.71 4.46 16.30
N VAL A 37 24.55 4.12 16.86
CA VAL A 37 23.73 4.94 17.75
C VAL A 37 23.89 4.42 19.18
N TYR A 38 23.78 5.29 20.17
CA TYR A 38 23.95 4.94 21.57
C TYR A 38 22.77 5.43 22.40
N GLU A 39 22.23 4.55 23.25
CA GLU A 39 21.11 4.85 24.15
C GLU A 39 21.49 4.47 25.58
N TYR A 40 21.09 5.27 26.58
CA TYR A 40 21.38 4.97 27.98
C TYR A 40 20.20 4.29 28.66
N VAL A 41 20.43 3.11 29.23
CA VAL A 41 19.44 2.40 30.05
C VAL A 41 19.71 2.69 31.52
N LEU A 42 18.68 3.18 32.24
CA LEU A 42 18.82 3.59 33.64
C LEU A 42 18.84 2.42 34.61
N TYR A 43 17.96 1.42 34.45
CA TYR A 43 17.78 0.34 35.42
C TYR A 43 18.10 -1.05 34.82
N GLU A 44 18.45 -1.99 35.68
CA GLU A 44 18.63 -3.39 35.30
C GLU A 44 17.26 -4.05 35.12
N GLY A 45 17.06 -4.78 34.02
CA GLY A 45 15.77 -5.40 33.69
C GLY A 45 14.80 -4.54 32.87
N ASP A 46 15.14 -3.26 32.61
CA ASP A 46 14.41 -2.39 31.67
C ASP A 46 14.27 -3.07 30.29
N THR A 47 13.14 -2.85 29.62
CA THR A 47 12.87 -3.49 28.33
C THR A 47 13.28 -2.56 27.20
N VAL A 48 14.34 -2.92 26.50
CA VAL A 48 14.79 -2.20 25.30
C VAL A 48 14.07 -2.82 24.10
N SER A 49 13.28 -2.01 23.42
CA SER A 49 12.56 -2.41 22.21
C SER A 49 12.89 -1.48 21.05
N GLY A 50 12.77 -1.98 19.83
CA GLY A 50 13.06 -1.18 18.66
C GLY A 50 12.83 -1.91 17.36
N ASN A 51 13.05 -1.17 16.27
CA ASN A 51 12.90 -1.66 14.92
C ASN A 51 13.74 -0.84 13.97
N PHE A 52 14.10 -1.42 12.83
CA PHE A 52 14.70 -0.68 11.73
C PHE A 52 14.16 -1.15 10.38
N VAL A 53 14.22 -0.26 9.39
CA VAL A 53 13.88 -0.52 8.00
C VAL A 53 14.92 0.17 7.14
N VAL A 54 15.55 -0.58 6.24
CA VAL A 54 16.37 0.00 5.17
C VAL A 54 15.42 0.70 4.20
N VAL A 55 15.55 2.02 4.11
CA VAL A 55 14.85 2.87 3.15
C VAL A 55 15.67 2.86 1.86
N ASP A 56 15.06 2.29 0.82
CA ASP A 56 15.67 2.05 -0.49
C ASP A 56 16.22 3.35 -1.13
N HIS A 57 17.32 3.20 -1.86
CA HIS A 57 17.83 4.22 -2.78
C HIS A 57 17.65 3.70 -4.21
N ASP A 58 17.29 4.57 -5.16
CA ASP A 58 16.90 4.19 -6.54
C ASP A 58 18.03 3.51 -7.37
N ILE A 59 18.40 2.27 -7.03
CA ILE A 59 19.32 1.45 -7.81
C ILE A 59 18.57 0.99 -9.06
N PHE A 60 18.91 1.54 -10.23
CA PHE A 60 18.19 1.29 -11.47
C PHE A 60 18.17 -0.19 -11.91
N TRP A 61 19.14 -1.01 -11.47
CA TRP A 61 19.39 -2.36 -12.00
C TRP A 61 19.13 -3.55 -11.05
N SER A 62 19.03 -3.37 -9.73
CA SER A 62 18.74 -4.46 -8.77
C SER A 62 17.35 -4.33 -8.16
N SER A 63 16.71 -5.45 -7.85
CA SER A 63 15.44 -5.50 -7.10
C SER A 63 15.66 -5.85 -5.63
N ASP A 64 16.68 -6.67 -5.38
CA ASP A 64 17.01 -7.17 -4.05
C ASP A 64 18.07 -6.24 -3.44
N HIS A 65 17.73 -5.60 -2.32
CA HIS A 65 18.72 -4.91 -1.49
C HIS A 65 19.45 -6.00 -0.71
N PRO A 66 20.78 -5.92 -0.60
CA PRO A 66 21.54 -7.01 -0.02
C PRO A 66 21.44 -7.07 1.52
N GLY A 67 20.84 -6.05 2.14
CA GLY A 67 20.56 -6.00 3.57
C GLY A 67 21.76 -5.49 4.38
N ILE A 68 21.45 -5.05 5.59
CA ILE A 68 22.41 -4.52 6.56
C ILE A 68 22.58 -5.51 7.72
N ASP A 69 23.79 -5.55 8.24
CA ASP A 69 24.12 -6.27 9.47
C ASP A 69 23.84 -5.36 10.67
N PHE A 70 22.93 -5.76 11.55
CA PHE A 70 22.62 -5.05 12.78
C PHE A 70 23.25 -5.76 13.98
N THR A 71 23.87 -5.02 14.89
CA THR A 71 24.48 -5.58 16.11
C THR A 71 24.23 -4.67 17.31
N VAL A 72 23.69 -5.26 18.38
CA VAL A 72 23.49 -4.60 19.68
C VAL A 72 24.58 -5.04 20.64
N THR A 73 25.30 -4.09 21.23
CA THR A 73 26.34 -4.33 22.23
C THR A 73 25.94 -3.73 23.58
N SER A 74 26.06 -4.52 24.63
CA SER A 74 25.82 -4.11 26.02
C SER A 74 26.94 -3.20 26.56
N PRO A 75 26.70 -2.47 27.68
CA PRO A 75 27.73 -1.65 28.34
C PRO A 75 28.97 -2.45 28.78
N ALA A 76 28.82 -3.77 28.96
CA ALA A 76 29.91 -4.70 29.30
C ALA A 76 30.74 -5.16 28.08
N GLY A 77 30.44 -4.69 26.86
CA GLY A 77 31.11 -5.09 25.62
C GLY A 77 30.61 -6.40 25.01
N ASN A 78 29.68 -7.11 25.66
CA ASN A 78 29.08 -8.33 25.12
C ASN A 78 28.01 -8.00 24.07
N VAL A 79 28.00 -8.71 22.95
CA VAL A 79 26.91 -8.65 21.95
C VAL A 79 25.64 -9.28 22.55
N VAL A 80 24.55 -8.53 22.53
CA VAL A 80 23.23 -8.97 23.03
C VAL A 80 22.45 -9.67 21.91
N GLN A 81 22.43 -9.06 20.73
CA GLN A 81 21.69 -9.56 19.57
C GLN A 81 22.37 -9.12 18.27
N THR A 82 22.22 -9.93 17.22
CA THR A 82 22.71 -9.61 15.88
C THR A 82 21.76 -10.16 14.82
N PHE A 83 21.55 -9.39 13.76
CA PHE A 83 20.90 -9.83 12.53
C PHE A 83 21.84 -9.55 11.36
N LYS A 84 21.84 -10.43 10.34
CA LYS A 84 22.77 -10.32 9.21
C LYS A 84 22.04 -10.37 7.88
N GLY A 85 22.43 -9.51 6.94
CA GLY A 85 21.82 -9.41 5.61
C GLY A 85 20.30 -9.16 5.65
N VAL A 86 19.80 -8.46 6.68
CA VAL A 86 18.37 -8.15 6.83
C VAL A 86 18.08 -6.73 6.36
N SER A 87 16.94 -6.53 5.70
CA SER A 87 16.55 -5.21 5.18
C SER A 87 15.51 -4.48 6.04
N GLY A 88 15.24 -5.02 7.23
CA GLY A 88 14.42 -4.42 8.28
C GLY A 88 13.84 -5.48 9.20
N GLU A 89 14.01 -5.30 10.51
CA GLU A 89 13.62 -6.27 11.54
C GLU A 89 13.16 -5.56 12.83
N LYS A 90 12.37 -6.26 13.65
CA LYS A 90 12.02 -5.83 15.02
C LYS A 90 12.91 -6.51 16.05
N PHE A 91 13.19 -5.84 17.17
CA PHE A 91 13.93 -6.42 18.28
C PHE A 91 13.40 -5.97 19.64
N ASP A 92 13.50 -6.87 20.60
CA ASP A 92 13.18 -6.66 22.01
C ASP A 92 14.12 -7.50 22.88
N PHE A 93 14.63 -6.90 23.95
CA PHE A 93 15.40 -7.61 24.98
C PHE A 93 15.31 -6.88 26.32
N LYS A 94 15.46 -7.62 27.41
CA LYS A 94 15.65 -7.01 28.75
C LYS A 94 17.11 -6.66 28.95
N ALA A 95 17.40 -5.44 29.36
CA ALA A 95 18.74 -4.95 29.61
C ALA A 95 19.38 -5.70 30.78
N PRO A 96 20.44 -6.52 30.56
CA PRO A 96 21.08 -7.28 31.64
C PRO A 96 21.81 -6.41 32.68
N ARG A 97 22.08 -5.14 32.36
CA ARG A 97 22.65 -4.10 33.25
C ARG A 97 22.27 -2.71 32.75
N SER A 98 22.28 -1.72 33.63
CA SER A 98 22.23 -0.30 33.26
C SER A 98 23.52 0.17 32.57
N GLY A 99 23.44 1.26 31.81
CA GLY A 99 24.56 1.87 31.08
C GLY A 99 24.27 2.21 29.62
N MET A 100 25.30 2.66 28.89
CA MET A 100 25.22 2.95 27.44
C MET A 100 25.20 1.66 26.61
N TYR A 101 24.10 1.39 25.91
CA TYR A 101 24.01 0.37 24.87
C TYR A 101 24.42 0.97 23.52
N LYS A 102 25.00 0.14 22.65
CA LYS A 102 25.49 0.53 21.33
C LYS A 102 24.80 -0.28 20.24
N PHE A 103 24.11 0.40 19.33
CA PHE A 103 23.35 -0.16 18.22
C PHE A 103 24.06 0.18 16.91
N CYS A 104 24.68 -0.79 16.26
CA CYS A 104 25.44 -0.57 15.03
C CYS A 104 24.73 -1.17 13.81
N PHE A 105 24.67 -0.38 12.75
CA PHE A 105 24.31 -0.78 11.40
C PHE A 105 25.59 -0.87 10.58
N HIS A 106 25.94 -2.06 10.12
CA HIS A 106 27.06 -2.30 9.21
C HIS A 106 26.51 -2.58 7.81
N ASN A 107 26.98 -1.79 6.85
CA ASN A 107 26.74 -1.99 5.43
C ASN A 107 27.96 -2.69 4.81
N PRO A 108 27.84 -3.97 4.41
CA PRO A 108 28.94 -4.69 3.76
C PRO A 108 29.14 -4.31 2.28
N TYR A 109 28.37 -3.35 1.75
CA TYR A 109 28.42 -2.89 0.35
C TYR A 109 28.88 -1.44 0.24
N SER A 110 29.58 -1.11 -0.85
CA SER A 110 30.14 0.22 -1.08
C SER A 110 29.12 1.31 -1.46
N THR A 111 27.83 0.97 -1.54
CA THR A 111 26.73 1.89 -1.85
C THR A 111 26.05 2.33 -0.56
N PRO A 112 25.98 3.64 -0.24
CA PRO A 112 25.38 4.11 1.01
C PRO A 112 23.89 3.81 1.05
N GLU A 113 23.42 3.18 2.13
CA GLU A 113 22.01 2.88 2.38
C GLU A 113 21.45 3.80 3.47
N THR A 114 20.18 4.17 3.39
CA THR A 114 19.51 4.96 4.45
C THR A 114 18.73 4.03 5.35
N VAL A 115 18.99 4.01 6.65
CA VAL A 115 18.24 3.21 7.62
C VAL A 115 17.35 4.13 8.44
N SER A 116 16.03 3.92 8.41
CA SER A 116 15.14 4.51 9.41
C SER A 116 15.00 3.55 10.57
N PHE A 117 15.25 4.03 11.78
CA PHE A 117 15.26 3.23 12.99
C PHE A 117 14.45 3.89 14.11
N TYR A 118 14.04 3.07 15.06
CA TYR A 118 13.41 3.47 16.30
C TYR A 118 13.95 2.60 17.42
N ILE A 119 14.34 3.23 18.52
CA ILE A 119 14.84 2.59 19.75
C ILE A 119 14.03 3.22 20.88
N HIS A 120 13.57 2.41 21.82
CA HIS A 120 12.84 2.81 23.01
C HIS A 120 13.35 2.02 24.21
N VAL A 121 13.43 2.69 25.36
CA VAL A 121 13.79 2.08 26.64
C VAL A 121 12.58 2.19 27.56
N GLY A 122 11.81 1.10 27.62
CA GLY A 122 10.63 0.99 28.45
C GLY A 122 10.99 0.63 29.88
N HIS A 123 10.59 1.48 30.82
CA HIS A 123 10.71 1.25 32.26
C HIS A 123 9.31 1.15 32.88
N ILE A 124 9.01 0.00 33.48
CA ILE A 124 7.82 -0.20 34.31
C ILE A 124 8.30 -0.15 35.77
N PRO A 125 7.92 0.86 36.56
CA PRO A 125 8.38 0.99 37.95
C PRO A 125 7.83 -0.14 38.81
N ASN A 126 8.67 -0.73 39.65
CA ASN A 126 8.24 -1.76 40.60
C ASN A 126 7.74 -1.11 41.91
N GLU A 127 7.05 -1.90 42.75
CA GLU A 127 6.63 -1.47 44.10
C GLU A 127 7.80 -0.97 44.98
N HIS A 128 9.04 -1.35 44.68
CA HIS A 128 10.23 -0.87 45.39
C HIS A 128 10.80 0.46 44.88
N ASP A 129 10.44 0.89 43.66
CA ASP A 129 10.87 2.15 43.06
C ASP A 129 9.90 3.31 43.42
N LEU A 130 8.65 2.97 43.77
CA LEU A 130 7.59 3.90 44.17
C LEU A 130 7.64 4.17 45.69
N ALA A 131 8.50 5.10 46.09
CA ALA A 131 8.58 5.52 47.48
C ALA A 131 7.50 6.58 47.84
N LYS A 132 6.52 6.17 48.66
CA LYS A 132 5.52 6.98 49.40
C LYS A 132 4.27 7.42 48.60
N ASP A 133 3.27 6.55 48.48
CA ASP A 133 1.93 6.77 49.05
C ASP A 133 1.05 5.52 48.88
N GLU A 134 0.81 4.82 49.99
CA GLU A 134 0.24 3.44 50.13
C GLU A 134 -1.18 3.23 49.54
N HIS A 135 -1.73 4.23 48.84
CA HIS A 135 -3.03 4.19 48.16
C HIS A 135 -3.00 4.66 46.69
N LEU A 136 -1.91 5.27 46.23
CA LEU A 136 -1.76 5.77 44.85
C LEU A 136 -0.89 4.85 43.98
N ASP A 137 -0.06 4.02 44.60
CA ASP A 137 0.86 3.08 43.95
C ASP A 137 0.21 2.21 42.84
N PRO A 138 -0.94 1.50 43.05
CA PRO A 138 -1.48 0.60 42.03
C PRO A 138 -1.99 1.33 40.78
N VAL A 139 -2.52 2.55 40.93
CA VAL A 139 -3.03 3.35 39.80
C VAL A 139 -1.86 3.90 38.98
N ASN A 140 -0.81 4.38 39.65
CA ASN A 140 0.40 4.90 39.00
C ASN A 140 1.11 3.81 38.16
N VAL A 141 1.22 2.58 38.67
CA VAL A 141 1.74 1.43 37.90
C VAL A 141 0.89 1.16 36.66
N LYS A 142 -0.45 1.19 36.76
CA LYS A 142 -1.34 0.98 35.61
C LYS A 142 -1.29 2.10 34.57
N ILE A 143 -1.09 3.35 34.99
CA ILE A 143 -0.85 4.46 34.05
C ILE A 143 0.49 4.29 33.32
N ALA A 144 1.55 3.85 34.01
CA ALA A 144 2.83 3.54 33.38
C ALA A 144 2.72 2.37 32.37
N GLU A 145 2.01 1.29 32.72
CA GLU A 145 1.75 0.15 31.84
C GLU A 145 0.96 0.57 30.57
N LEU A 146 -0.08 1.40 30.71
CA LEU A 146 -0.84 1.94 29.57
C LEU A 146 0.02 2.86 28.68
N ARG A 147 0.89 3.66 29.29
CA ARG A 147 1.81 4.54 28.57
C ARG A 147 2.82 3.75 27.74
N GLU A 148 3.46 2.74 28.33
CA GLU A 148 4.40 1.86 27.61
C GLU A 148 3.70 1.11 26.46
N ALA A 149 2.46 0.65 26.67
CA ALA A 149 1.66 0.04 25.61
C ALA A 149 1.37 1.02 24.46
N LEU A 150 1.04 2.29 24.75
CA LEU A 150 0.83 3.34 23.74
C LEU A 150 2.11 3.71 22.98
N GLU A 151 3.24 3.79 23.68
CA GLU A 151 4.55 4.07 23.07
C GLU A 151 4.99 2.90 22.16
N SER A 152 4.71 1.65 22.55
CA SER A 152 4.89 0.43 21.74
C SER A 152 4.01 0.40 20.47
N VAL A 153 2.71 0.70 20.58
CA VAL A 153 1.81 0.81 19.42
C VAL A 153 2.26 1.92 18.46
N THR A 154 2.74 3.04 19.00
CA THR A 154 3.30 4.16 18.23
C THR A 154 4.59 3.77 17.49
N ALA A 155 5.44 2.95 18.12
CA ALA A 155 6.62 2.36 17.48
C ALA A 155 6.24 1.45 16.29
N GLU A 156 5.27 0.56 16.49
CA GLU A 156 4.77 -0.32 15.43
C GLU A 156 4.19 0.47 14.24
N GLN A 157 3.41 1.53 14.48
CA GLN A 157 2.93 2.39 13.40
C GLN A 157 4.08 3.02 12.59
N LYS A 158 5.14 3.50 13.26
CA LYS A 158 6.33 4.05 12.58
C LYS A 158 7.03 2.98 11.73
N TYR A 159 7.18 1.77 12.26
CA TYR A 159 7.75 0.63 11.52
C TYR A 159 6.93 0.29 10.27
N LEU A 160 5.62 0.10 10.41
CA LEU A 160 4.73 -0.24 9.31
C LEU A 160 4.72 0.85 8.22
N LYS A 161 4.73 2.13 8.62
CA LYS A 161 4.83 3.27 7.69
C LYS A 161 6.15 3.31 6.91
N ALA A 162 7.28 3.04 7.57
CA ALA A 162 8.58 2.97 6.90
C ALA A 162 8.63 1.79 5.90
N ARG A 163 8.09 0.63 6.30
CA ARG A 163 7.99 -0.56 5.45
C ARG A 163 7.07 -0.37 4.24
N ASP A 164 5.89 0.22 4.41
CA ASP A 164 4.98 0.58 3.31
C ASP A 164 5.64 1.57 2.33
N THR A 165 6.29 2.61 2.87
CA THR A 165 7.01 3.60 2.05
C THR A 165 8.03 2.91 1.14
N ARG A 166 8.83 1.98 1.69
CA ARG A 166 9.78 1.17 0.91
C ARG A 166 9.08 0.32 -0.15
N HIS A 167 8.05 -0.44 0.21
CA HIS A 167 7.30 -1.25 -0.77
C HIS A 167 6.72 -0.41 -1.91
N ARG A 168 6.28 0.82 -1.62
CA ARG A 168 5.83 1.77 -2.64
C ARG A 168 6.95 2.21 -3.57
N HIS A 169 8.16 2.48 -3.07
CA HIS A 169 9.33 2.79 -3.90
C HIS A 169 9.70 1.60 -4.81
N THR A 170 9.76 0.38 -4.29
CA THR A 170 10.03 -0.84 -5.09
C THR A 170 8.95 -1.07 -6.16
N ASN A 171 7.69 -0.80 -5.84
CA ASN A 171 6.59 -0.89 -6.81
C ASN A 171 6.68 0.19 -7.91
N GLU A 172 7.07 1.42 -7.57
CA GLU A 172 7.24 2.50 -8.54
C GLU A 172 8.43 2.26 -9.48
N SER A 173 9.58 1.84 -8.94
CA SER A 173 10.77 1.52 -9.74
C SER A 173 10.50 0.31 -10.66
N THR A 174 9.85 -0.74 -10.15
CA THR A 174 9.40 -1.89 -10.95
C THR A 174 8.45 -1.45 -12.06
N ARG A 175 7.45 -0.61 -11.77
CA ARG A 175 6.51 -0.07 -12.77
C ARG A 175 7.25 0.70 -13.88
N LYS A 176 8.23 1.55 -13.53
CA LYS A 176 9.04 2.30 -14.51
C LYS A 176 9.84 1.35 -15.40
N ARG A 177 10.52 0.35 -14.83
CA ARG A 177 11.27 -0.68 -15.58
C ARG A 177 10.36 -1.46 -16.54
N VAL A 178 9.20 -1.93 -16.09
CA VAL A 178 8.23 -2.69 -16.91
C VAL A 178 7.69 -1.86 -18.08
N ILE A 179 7.37 -0.57 -17.85
CA ILE A 179 6.95 0.34 -18.94
C ILE A 179 8.09 0.54 -19.94
N PHE A 180 9.32 0.72 -19.47
CA PHE A 180 10.49 0.88 -20.36
C PHE A 180 10.73 -0.37 -21.23
N TYR A 181 10.71 -1.56 -20.65
CA TYR A 181 10.92 -2.81 -21.39
C TYR A 181 9.81 -3.09 -22.40
N THR A 182 8.54 -2.90 -22.03
CA THR A 182 7.40 -3.11 -22.97
C THR A 182 7.43 -2.12 -24.14
N VAL A 183 7.75 -0.84 -23.91
CA VAL A 183 7.95 0.13 -25.00
C VAL A 183 9.12 -0.26 -25.91
N GLY A 184 10.21 -0.79 -25.34
CA GLY A 184 11.34 -1.33 -26.11
C GLY A 184 10.97 -2.53 -26.98
N GLU A 185 10.19 -3.47 -26.45
CA GLU A 185 9.69 -4.65 -27.16
C GLU A 185 8.80 -4.26 -28.35
N TYR A 186 7.82 -3.38 -28.15
CA TYR A 186 6.97 -2.88 -29.24
C TYR A 186 7.78 -2.15 -30.33
N LEU A 187 8.79 -1.36 -29.95
CA LEU A 187 9.68 -0.71 -30.92
C LEU A 187 10.51 -1.73 -31.72
N MET A 188 11.02 -2.78 -31.07
CA MET A 188 11.75 -3.86 -31.72
C MET A 188 10.88 -4.64 -32.70
N LEU A 189 9.63 -4.95 -32.35
CA LEU A 189 8.65 -5.60 -33.22
C LEU A 189 8.27 -4.71 -34.43
N ALA A 190 8.13 -3.39 -34.23
CA ALA A 190 7.91 -2.44 -35.31
C ALA A 190 9.09 -2.40 -36.31
N ILE A 191 10.34 -2.38 -35.80
CA ILE A 191 11.54 -2.43 -36.64
C ILE A 191 11.62 -3.77 -37.40
N ALA A 192 11.37 -4.90 -36.72
CA ALA A 192 11.40 -6.22 -37.34
C ALA A 192 10.36 -6.37 -38.47
N SER A 193 9.13 -5.90 -38.27
CA SER A 193 8.07 -5.94 -39.30
C SER A 193 8.39 -5.02 -40.49
N ALA A 194 8.97 -3.83 -40.26
CA ALA A 194 9.44 -2.96 -41.32
C ALA A 194 10.56 -3.63 -42.16
N LEU A 195 11.53 -4.26 -41.51
CA LEU A 195 12.61 -5.01 -42.16
C LEU A 195 12.07 -6.19 -42.98
N GLN A 196 11.09 -6.95 -42.46
CA GLN A 196 10.42 -8.03 -43.20
C GLN A 196 9.79 -7.51 -44.50
N VAL A 197 9.06 -6.39 -44.46
CA VAL A 197 8.42 -5.81 -45.65
C VAL A 197 9.46 -5.32 -46.66
N ILE A 198 10.56 -4.70 -46.20
CA ILE A 198 11.66 -4.26 -47.07
C ILE A 198 12.34 -5.46 -47.73
N TYR A 199 12.67 -6.51 -46.97
CA TYR A 199 13.30 -7.72 -47.47
C TYR A 199 12.44 -8.41 -48.55
N ILE A 200 11.15 -8.59 -48.29
CA ILE A 200 10.20 -9.15 -49.26
C ILE A 200 10.16 -8.29 -50.52
N ARG A 201 10.04 -6.96 -50.39
CA ARG A 201 10.06 -6.05 -51.55
C ARG A 201 11.34 -6.15 -52.38
N GLN A 202 12.51 -6.25 -51.75
CA GLN A 202 13.80 -6.37 -52.44
C GLN A 202 13.96 -7.72 -53.16
N LEU A 203 13.51 -8.81 -52.52
CA LEU A 203 13.55 -10.15 -53.11
C LEU A 203 12.67 -10.23 -54.37
N PHE A 204 11.46 -9.66 -54.31
CA PHE A 204 10.59 -9.60 -55.49
C PHE A 204 11.01 -8.53 -56.51
N SER A 205 11.64 -7.41 -56.13
CA SER A 205 12.09 -6.40 -57.10
C SER A 205 13.30 -6.84 -57.94
N LYS A 206 14.21 -7.65 -57.36
CA LYS A 206 15.36 -8.22 -58.09
C LYS A 206 14.99 -9.42 -58.96
N SER A 207 13.85 -10.07 -58.70
CA SER A 207 13.43 -11.32 -59.38
C SER A 207 12.49 -11.12 -60.58
N VAL A 208 12.23 -9.89 -61.03
CA VAL A 208 11.32 -9.66 -62.18
C VAL A 208 12.04 -9.89 -63.51
N GLY A 209 11.90 -11.13 -63.99
CA GLY A 209 12.29 -11.57 -65.32
C GLY A 209 11.21 -12.35 -66.07
N TYR A 210 9.94 -12.36 -65.63
CA TYR A 210 8.81 -12.75 -66.49
C TYR A 210 7.44 -12.22 -66.02
N ASN A 211 6.41 -12.54 -66.81
CA ASN A 211 5.20 -11.77 -67.04
C ASN A 211 4.30 -11.38 -65.85
N ARG A 212 3.60 -10.27 -66.08
CA ARG A 212 2.53 -9.64 -65.30
C ARG A 212 1.31 -10.56 -65.10
N VAL A 213 1.41 -11.56 -64.22
CA VAL A 213 0.21 -12.23 -63.68
C VAL A 213 -0.53 -11.23 -62.78
N ARG A 214 -1.82 -11.05 -63.03
CA ARG A 214 -2.70 -10.14 -62.29
C ARG A 214 -2.87 -10.67 -60.86
N SER A 215 -1.97 -10.27 -59.96
CA SER A 215 -2.07 -10.57 -58.52
C SER A 215 -3.43 -10.10 -58.00
N GLN A 216 -4.37 -11.03 -57.84
CA GLN A 216 -5.67 -10.77 -57.24
C GLN A 216 -5.44 -10.51 -55.75
N LYS A 217 -5.21 -9.23 -55.44
CA LYS A 217 -5.23 -8.71 -54.07
C LYS A 217 -6.62 -8.99 -53.52
N ASN A 218 -6.74 -10.01 -52.68
CA ASN A 218 -7.89 -10.20 -51.79
C ASN A 218 -7.53 -9.57 -50.42
N PRO A 219 -7.68 -8.24 -50.24
CA PRO A 219 -7.34 -7.58 -48.98
C PRO A 219 -8.14 -8.11 -47.78
N TRP A 220 -9.26 -8.79 -48.06
CA TRP A 220 -10.13 -9.45 -47.10
C TRP A 220 -9.40 -10.43 -46.18
N VAL A 221 -8.39 -11.19 -46.64
CA VAL A 221 -7.72 -12.18 -45.77
C VAL A 221 -6.90 -11.50 -44.67
N VAL A 222 -6.22 -10.40 -44.99
CA VAL A 222 -5.46 -9.60 -44.01
C VAL A 222 -6.43 -8.82 -43.11
N MET A 223 -7.49 -8.26 -43.68
CA MET A 223 -8.50 -7.50 -42.95
C MET A 223 -9.29 -8.39 -41.96
N VAL A 224 -9.59 -9.65 -42.33
CA VAL A 224 -10.27 -10.61 -41.44
C VAL A 224 -9.37 -11.08 -40.30
N MET A 225 -8.07 -11.31 -40.51
CA MET A 225 -7.17 -11.63 -39.40
C MET A 225 -6.99 -10.45 -38.42
N VAL A 226 -7.01 -9.20 -38.90
CA VAL A 226 -6.96 -8.00 -38.04
C VAL A 226 -8.30 -7.74 -37.33
N LEU A 227 -9.44 -8.04 -37.96
CA LEU A 227 -10.76 -7.93 -37.32
C LEU A 227 -10.99 -9.02 -36.26
N LEU A 228 -10.48 -10.24 -36.47
CA LEU A 228 -10.57 -11.33 -35.48
C LEU A 228 -9.75 -11.07 -34.20
N SER A 229 -8.72 -10.22 -34.26
CA SER A 229 -8.01 -9.75 -33.05
C SER A 229 -8.75 -8.67 -32.25
N LEU A 230 -9.92 -8.18 -32.71
CA LEU A 230 -10.64 -7.05 -32.09
C LEU A 230 -11.99 -7.41 -31.45
N THR A 231 -12.44 -8.67 -31.49
CA THR A 231 -13.75 -9.08 -30.94
C THR A 231 -13.63 -9.92 -29.67
N GLY A 232 -13.00 -9.34 -28.64
CA GLY A 232 -13.09 -9.83 -27.27
C GLY A 232 -14.23 -9.15 -26.50
N LYS A 233 -15.49 -9.55 -26.74
CA LYS A 233 -16.61 -9.21 -25.85
C LYS A 233 -17.27 -10.48 -25.31
N ILE A 234 -17.08 -10.71 -24.03
CA ILE A 234 -17.72 -11.78 -23.26
C ILE A 234 -19.08 -11.24 -22.80
N SER A 235 -20.16 -11.93 -23.17
CA SER A 235 -21.49 -11.68 -22.61
C SER A 235 -21.62 -12.42 -21.28
N SER A 236 -21.67 -11.70 -20.16
CA SER A 236 -22.02 -12.27 -18.86
C SER A 236 -23.54 -12.35 -18.70
N LEU A 237 -24.07 -13.56 -18.53
CA LEU A 237 -25.40 -13.78 -17.99
C LEU A 237 -25.31 -13.75 -16.45
N SER A 238 -26.15 -12.97 -15.79
CA SER A 238 -26.27 -12.97 -14.32
C SER A 238 -27.73 -13.04 -13.88
N VAL A 239 -28.04 -13.99 -12.99
CA VAL A 239 -29.28 -14.08 -12.22
C VAL A 239 -28.88 -14.00 -10.74
N THR A 240 -29.35 -13.01 -9.97
CA THR A 240 -29.02 -12.86 -8.53
C THR A 240 -30.11 -12.15 -7.69
N VAL A 241 -29.86 -12.04 -6.37
CA VAL A 241 -30.70 -11.60 -5.22
C VAL A 241 -29.74 -11.18 -4.06
N ASN A 242 -29.95 -10.21 -3.14
CA ASN A 242 -30.86 -9.05 -3.04
C ASN A 242 -30.27 -7.91 -2.12
N GLU A 243 -29.73 -6.85 -2.73
CA GLU A 243 -29.90 -5.43 -2.36
C GLU A 243 -29.31 -4.78 -1.07
N VAL A 244 -29.71 -5.08 0.19
CA VAL A 244 -29.36 -4.22 1.38
C VAL A 244 -29.15 -4.97 2.70
N GLU A 245 -28.12 -4.61 3.46
CA GLU A 245 -27.93 -4.99 4.88
C GLU A 245 -27.76 -3.76 5.80
N CYS A 246 -28.19 -3.87 7.07
CA CYS A 246 -28.05 -2.79 8.05
C CYS A 246 -27.69 -3.31 9.46
N VAL A 247 -26.89 -2.52 10.16
CA VAL A 247 -26.43 -2.72 11.55
C VAL A 247 -26.94 -1.57 12.42
N TYR A 248 -27.09 -1.80 13.71
CA TYR A 248 -27.61 -0.81 14.66
C TYR A 248 -26.70 -0.72 15.87
N GLU A 249 -26.44 0.51 16.33
CA GLU A 249 -25.63 0.80 17.52
C GLU A 249 -26.39 1.76 18.44
N TYR A 250 -26.33 1.55 19.76
CA TYR A 250 -27.02 2.41 20.73
C TYR A 250 -26.05 3.46 21.27
N VAL A 251 -26.38 4.74 21.09
CA VAL A 251 -25.62 5.84 21.69
C VAL A 251 -26.29 6.27 22.99
N LEU A 252 -25.53 6.29 24.09
CA LEU A 252 -26.09 6.48 25.44
C LEU A 252 -26.34 7.96 25.77
N TYR A 253 -25.44 8.86 25.38
CA TYR A 253 -25.51 10.30 25.72
C TYR A 253 -25.60 11.19 24.48
N GLU A 254 -26.10 12.42 24.67
CA GLU A 254 -26.08 13.45 23.62
C GLU A 254 -24.67 14.07 23.53
N GLY A 255 -24.13 14.18 22.31
CA GLY A 255 -22.77 14.71 22.08
C GLY A 255 -21.66 13.65 22.07
N ASP A 256 -21.97 12.38 22.39
CA ASP A 256 -21.07 11.23 22.19
C ASP A 256 -20.53 11.19 20.75
N THR A 257 -19.28 10.76 20.58
CA THR A 257 -18.64 10.74 19.26
C THR A 257 -18.77 9.34 18.66
N VAL A 258 -19.60 9.23 17.61
CA VAL A 258 -19.69 8.00 16.83
C VAL A 258 -18.62 8.07 15.74
N SER A 259 -17.72 7.10 15.74
CA SER A 259 -16.67 6.98 14.73
C SER A 259 -16.64 5.59 14.13
N GLY A 260 -16.15 5.47 12.91
CA GLY A 260 -16.11 4.20 12.23
C GLY A 260 -15.46 4.27 10.86
N ASN A 261 -15.39 3.10 10.24
CA ASN A 261 -14.85 2.94 8.91
C ASN A 261 -15.37 1.66 8.28
N PHE A 262 -15.23 1.56 6.96
CA PHE A 262 -15.50 0.32 6.25
C PHE A 262 -14.59 0.17 5.02
N VAL A 263 -14.41 -1.07 4.58
CA VAL A 263 -13.69 -1.46 3.37
C VAL A 263 -14.45 -2.62 2.72
N VAL A 264 -14.72 -2.50 1.42
CA VAL A 264 -15.14 -3.64 0.60
C VAL A 264 -13.92 -4.54 0.42
N VAL A 265 -13.94 -5.73 1.01
CA VAL A 265 -12.79 -6.64 1.06
C VAL A 265 -12.68 -7.49 -0.20
N ASP A 266 -13.81 -7.93 -0.76
CA ASP A 266 -13.82 -8.94 -1.82
C ASP A 266 -14.87 -8.71 -2.91
N HIS A 267 -14.48 -9.08 -4.14
CA HIS A 267 -15.29 -9.17 -5.36
C HIS A 267 -14.54 -10.02 -6.39
N ASP A 268 -14.80 -11.32 -6.38
CA ASP A 268 -14.09 -12.35 -7.15
C ASP A 268 -14.55 -12.40 -8.64
N ILE A 269 -14.43 -11.28 -9.36
CA ILE A 269 -14.71 -11.23 -10.81
C ILE A 269 -13.41 -11.21 -11.61
N PHE A 270 -13.16 -12.31 -12.32
CA PHE A 270 -11.98 -12.52 -13.17
C PHE A 270 -11.80 -11.47 -14.29
N TRP A 271 -12.85 -10.70 -14.64
CA TRP A 271 -12.88 -9.79 -15.80
C TRP A 271 -12.93 -8.28 -15.50
N SER A 272 -13.16 -7.84 -14.25
CA SER A 272 -13.17 -6.40 -13.88
C SER A 272 -12.18 -6.12 -12.75
N SER A 273 -11.47 -4.99 -12.82
CA SER A 273 -10.69 -4.43 -11.70
C SER A 273 -11.47 -3.36 -10.93
N ASP A 274 -12.52 -2.83 -11.53
CA ASP A 274 -13.29 -1.74 -10.95
C ASP A 274 -14.38 -2.37 -10.09
N HIS A 275 -14.22 -2.21 -8.78
CA HIS A 275 -15.29 -2.51 -7.82
C HIS A 275 -16.38 -1.48 -8.02
N PRO A 276 -17.64 -1.92 -8.20
CA PRO A 276 -18.70 -1.02 -8.61
C PRO A 276 -19.16 -0.12 -7.45
N GLY A 277 -18.81 -0.47 -6.21
CA GLY A 277 -18.89 0.38 -5.01
C GLY A 277 -20.24 0.27 -4.30
N ILE A 278 -20.23 0.46 -2.99
CA ILE A 278 -21.42 0.39 -2.15
C ILE A 278 -21.88 1.79 -1.73
N ASP A 279 -23.19 1.89 -1.50
CA ASP A 279 -23.82 3.06 -0.89
C ASP A 279 -23.89 2.83 0.62
N PHE A 280 -23.25 3.71 1.40
CA PHE A 280 -23.31 3.70 2.87
C PHE A 280 -24.19 4.82 3.37
N THR A 281 -25.08 4.54 4.30
CA THR A 281 -25.98 5.54 4.89
C THR A 281 -26.07 5.40 6.40
N VAL A 282 -26.08 6.52 7.11
CA VAL A 282 -26.25 6.61 8.56
C VAL A 282 -27.52 7.38 8.86
N THR A 283 -28.41 6.78 9.63
CA THR A 283 -29.70 7.38 10.04
C THR A 283 -29.77 7.47 11.55
N SER A 284 -30.14 8.65 12.06
CA SER A 284 -30.31 8.95 13.47
C SER A 284 -31.58 8.31 14.06
N PRO A 285 -31.72 8.23 15.40
CA PRO A 285 -32.92 7.71 16.07
C PRO A 285 -34.21 8.47 15.71
N ALA A 286 -34.08 9.73 15.26
CA ALA A 286 -35.19 10.56 14.80
C ALA A 286 -35.61 10.31 13.34
N GLY A 287 -34.95 9.36 12.64
CA GLY A 287 -35.20 9.07 11.21
C GLY A 287 -34.49 10.00 10.23
N ASN A 288 -33.74 11.01 10.71
CA ASN A 288 -32.97 11.91 9.85
C ASN A 288 -31.66 11.24 9.40
N LEU A 289 -31.32 11.38 8.11
CA LEU A 289 -30.01 11.02 7.58
C LEU A 289 -28.93 11.93 8.19
N VAL A 290 -27.88 11.30 8.72
CA VAL A 290 -26.70 11.97 9.30
C VAL A 290 -25.60 12.10 8.24
N GLN A 291 -25.30 11.00 7.55
CA GLN A 291 -24.21 10.94 6.58
C GLN A 291 -24.49 9.87 5.51
N THR A 292 -24.02 10.13 4.29
CA THR A 292 -24.20 9.24 3.14
C THR A 292 -22.95 9.28 2.25
N PHE A 293 -22.43 8.11 1.88
CA PHE A 293 -21.46 7.96 0.80
C PHE A 293 -22.08 7.09 -0.30
N LYS A 294 -21.74 7.36 -1.57
CA LYS A 294 -22.30 6.62 -2.72
C LYS A 294 -21.22 6.09 -3.64
N GLY A 295 -21.39 4.85 -4.10
CA GLY A 295 -20.43 4.18 -4.99
C GLY A 295 -19.00 4.14 -4.44
N VAL A 296 -18.82 4.10 -3.12
CA VAL A 296 -17.50 4.07 -2.48
C VAL A 296 -17.13 2.63 -2.13
N SER A 297 -15.83 2.32 -2.19
CA SER A 297 -15.34 0.97 -1.85
C SER A 297 -14.62 0.90 -0.49
N GLY A 298 -14.80 1.94 0.32
CA GLY A 298 -14.32 2.05 1.70
C GLY A 298 -13.99 3.48 2.06
N GLU A 299 -14.47 3.94 3.21
CA GLU A 299 -14.32 5.32 3.70
C GLU A 299 -14.25 5.35 5.23
N LYS A 300 -13.72 6.45 5.81
CA LYS A 300 -13.78 6.75 7.24
C LYS A 300 -14.92 7.74 7.54
N PHE A 301 -15.53 7.61 8.71
CA PHE A 301 -16.55 8.56 9.15
C PHE A 301 -16.49 8.82 10.66
N ASP A 302 -16.84 10.05 11.02
CA ASP A 302 -16.96 10.52 12.39
C ASP A 302 -18.07 11.58 12.46
N PHE A 303 -18.89 11.52 13.51
CA PHE A 303 -19.87 12.54 13.83
C PHE A 303 -20.19 12.56 15.32
N LYS A 304 -20.59 13.72 15.85
CA LYS A 304 -21.18 13.80 17.18
C LYS A 304 -22.66 13.45 17.10
N ALA A 305 -23.11 12.54 17.95
CA ALA A 305 -24.50 12.12 18.03
C ALA A 305 -25.38 13.29 18.50
N PRO A 306 -26.27 13.85 17.65
CA PRO A 306 -27.12 14.97 18.06
C PRO A 306 -28.15 14.62 19.13
N ARG A 307 -28.40 13.32 19.37
CA ARG A 307 -29.26 12.75 20.42
C ARG A 307 -28.84 11.32 20.76
N SER A 308 -29.16 10.86 21.96
CA SER A 308 -29.06 9.43 22.33
C SER A 308 -30.13 8.57 21.63
N GLY A 309 -29.88 7.25 21.57
CA GLY A 309 -30.76 6.24 20.98
C GLY A 309 -30.08 5.37 19.91
N MET A 310 -30.88 4.57 19.21
CA MET A 310 -30.43 3.63 18.17
C MET A 310 -30.11 4.34 16.84
N TYR A 311 -28.84 4.37 16.46
CA TYR A 311 -28.39 4.77 15.12
C TYR A 311 -28.41 3.55 14.20
N LYS A 312 -28.76 3.77 12.93
CA LYS A 312 -28.86 2.74 11.90
C LYS A 312 -27.83 2.99 10.80
N PHE A 313 -26.98 2.02 10.55
CA PHE A 313 -25.91 2.04 9.54
C PHE A 313 -26.28 1.02 8.45
N CYS A 314 -26.50 1.46 7.22
CA CYS A 314 -26.89 0.57 6.13
C CYS A 314 -25.83 0.57 5.02
N PHE A 315 -25.51 -0.65 4.57
CA PHE A 315 -24.72 -0.94 3.39
C PHE A 315 -25.68 -1.42 2.30
N HIS A 316 -25.91 -0.57 1.30
CA HIS A 316 -26.65 -0.94 0.10
C HIS A 316 -25.65 -1.30 -1.00
N ASN A 317 -25.84 -2.49 -1.58
CA ASN A 317 -25.15 -2.89 -2.78
C ASN A 317 -26.10 -2.67 -3.97
N PRO A 318 -25.90 -1.62 -4.80
CA PRO A 318 -26.73 -1.38 -5.97
C PRO A 318 -26.42 -2.34 -7.14
N TYR A 319 -25.52 -3.31 -6.95
CA TYR A 319 -25.11 -4.28 -7.95
C TYR A 319 -25.56 -5.70 -7.60
N SER A 320 -25.66 -6.53 -8.62
CA SER A 320 -26.15 -7.90 -8.56
C SER A 320 -25.21 -8.86 -7.82
N THR A 321 -23.93 -8.51 -7.69
CA THR A 321 -22.85 -9.38 -7.22
C THR A 321 -22.61 -9.21 -5.73
N PRO A 322 -22.63 -10.29 -4.91
CA PRO A 322 -22.39 -10.18 -3.48
C PRO A 322 -20.97 -9.65 -3.22
N GLU A 323 -20.85 -8.67 -2.33
CA GLU A 323 -19.58 -8.10 -1.89
C GLU A 323 -19.44 -8.29 -0.37
N THR A 324 -18.22 -8.59 0.10
CA THR A 324 -17.96 -8.70 1.54
C THR A 324 -17.48 -7.36 2.08
N VAL A 325 -18.20 -6.77 3.04
CA VAL A 325 -17.84 -5.51 3.69
C VAL A 325 -17.25 -5.79 5.06
N SER A 326 -16.00 -5.38 5.28
CA SER A 326 -15.44 -5.29 6.63
C SER A 326 -15.67 -3.88 7.14
N PHE A 327 -16.39 -3.75 8.25
CA PHE A 327 -16.69 -2.48 8.88
C PHE A 327 -16.32 -2.50 10.36
N TYR A 328 -16.16 -1.31 10.93
CA TYR A 328 -16.01 -1.07 12.36
C TYR A 328 -16.78 0.19 12.72
N ILE A 329 -17.56 0.11 13.80
CA ILE A 329 -18.35 1.20 14.37
C ILE A 329 -17.99 1.25 15.86
N HIS A 330 -17.81 2.45 16.39
CA HIS A 330 -17.49 2.71 17.79
C HIS A 330 -18.27 3.92 18.29
N VAL A 331 -18.68 3.88 19.56
CA VAL A 331 -19.33 4.98 20.25
C VAL A 331 -18.41 5.41 21.39
N GLY A 332 -17.66 6.48 21.15
CA GLY A 332 -16.76 7.08 22.12
C GLY A 332 -17.52 8.01 23.07
N HIS A 333 -17.49 7.66 24.36
CA HIS A 333 -18.00 8.51 25.43
C HIS A 333 -16.82 9.03 26.29
N ILE A 334 -16.70 10.35 26.37
CA ILE A 334 -15.80 11.01 27.32
C ILE A 334 -16.71 11.58 28.42
N PRO A 335 -16.64 11.06 29.66
CA PRO A 335 -17.53 11.51 30.74
C PRO A 335 -17.28 12.97 31.08
N ASN A 336 -18.36 13.73 31.23
CA ASN A 336 -18.28 15.13 31.64
C ASN A 336 -18.25 15.25 33.17
N GLU A 337 -17.96 16.45 33.66
CA GLU A 337 -17.96 16.82 35.08
C GLU A 337 -19.32 16.56 35.79
N HIS A 338 -20.41 16.42 35.03
CA HIS A 338 -21.74 16.03 35.55
C HIS A 338 -21.99 14.52 35.62
N ASP A 339 -21.19 13.69 34.95
CA ASP A 339 -21.35 12.23 34.89
C ASP A 339 -20.53 11.51 35.97
N LEU A 340 -19.52 12.19 36.53
CA LEU A 340 -18.66 11.68 37.62
C LEU A 340 -19.24 12.00 39.00
N ALA A 341 -19.48 10.96 39.79
CA ALA A 341 -20.06 11.09 41.12
C ALA A 341 -19.00 11.10 42.23
N LYS A 342 -18.62 12.31 42.67
CA LYS A 342 -18.00 12.61 43.98
C LYS A 342 -16.71 11.85 44.33
N ASP A 343 -15.58 12.30 43.80
CA ASP A 343 -14.36 12.50 44.61
C ASP A 343 -13.42 13.47 43.87
N GLU A 344 -13.44 14.77 44.27
CA GLU A 344 -12.80 15.90 43.56
C GLU A 344 -11.31 15.71 43.21
N HIS A 345 -10.61 14.76 43.86
CA HIS A 345 -9.19 14.48 43.63
C HIS A 345 -8.92 13.33 42.64
N LEU A 346 -9.89 12.45 42.37
CA LEU A 346 -9.74 11.30 41.47
C LEU A 346 -10.38 11.55 40.09
N ASP A 347 -11.38 12.42 40.03
CA ASP A 347 -12.08 12.85 38.81
C ASP A 347 -11.14 13.23 37.64
N PRO A 348 -10.09 14.08 37.79
CA PRO A 348 -9.24 14.47 36.66
C PRO A 348 -8.38 13.32 36.10
N VAL A 349 -7.99 12.35 36.94
CA VAL A 349 -7.19 11.19 36.50
C VAL A 349 -8.09 10.19 35.76
N ASN A 350 -9.30 9.94 36.27
CA ASN A 350 -10.27 9.05 35.63
C ASN A 350 -10.67 9.55 34.23
N VAL A 351 -10.89 10.86 34.06
CA VAL A 351 -11.14 11.49 32.74
C VAL A 351 -9.96 11.27 31.80
N LYS A 352 -8.72 11.43 32.27
CA LYS A 352 -7.52 11.21 31.43
C LYS A 352 -7.31 9.74 31.05
N ILE A 353 -7.65 8.80 31.93
CA ILE A 353 -7.63 7.36 31.59
C ILE A 353 -8.71 7.04 30.54
N ALA A 354 -9.90 7.62 30.64
CA ALA A 354 -10.95 7.47 29.63
C ALA A 354 -10.52 8.04 28.26
N GLU A 355 -9.91 9.23 28.23
CA GLU A 355 -9.37 9.86 27.01
C GLU A 355 -8.27 9.00 26.35
N LEU A 356 -7.33 8.45 27.14
CA LEU A 356 -6.29 7.55 26.63
C LEU A 356 -6.87 6.23 26.09
N ARG A 357 -7.89 5.68 26.77
CA ARG A 357 -8.59 4.46 26.32
C ARG A 357 -9.30 4.68 25.00
N GLU A 358 -10.05 5.77 24.86
CA GLU A 358 -10.73 6.14 23.61
C GLU A 358 -9.72 6.33 22.47
N ALA A 359 -8.59 7.00 22.73
CA ALA A 359 -7.52 7.14 21.74
C ALA A 359 -6.91 5.80 21.31
N LEU A 360 -6.73 4.85 22.26
CA LEU A 360 -6.21 3.51 21.97
C LEU A 360 -7.21 2.65 21.17
N GLU A 361 -8.49 2.70 21.51
CA GLU A 361 -9.56 2.00 20.78
C GLU A 361 -9.68 2.56 19.36
N SER A 362 -9.61 3.88 19.18
CA SER A 362 -9.53 4.56 17.88
C SER A 362 -8.31 4.13 17.05
N VAL A 363 -7.11 4.11 17.63
CA VAL A 363 -5.89 3.62 16.95
C VAL A 363 -6.02 2.15 16.53
N THR A 364 -6.61 1.31 17.38
CA THR A 364 -6.86 -0.11 17.08
C THR A 364 -7.84 -0.27 15.92
N ALA A 365 -8.85 0.59 15.83
CA ALA A 365 -9.78 0.67 14.72
C ALA A 365 -9.09 1.06 13.40
N GLU A 366 -8.19 2.06 13.44
CA GLU A 366 -7.42 2.47 12.27
C GLU A 366 -6.51 1.34 11.76
N GLN A 367 -5.84 0.61 12.65
CA GLN A 367 -5.02 -0.54 12.27
C GLN A 367 -5.84 -1.64 11.58
N LYS A 368 -7.05 -1.95 12.08
CA LYS A 368 -7.96 -2.92 11.43
C LYS A 368 -8.35 -2.46 10.02
N TYR A 369 -8.70 -1.19 9.85
CA TYR A 369 -9.01 -0.60 8.54
C TYR A 369 -7.83 -0.68 7.57
N LEU A 370 -6.62 -0.26 8.00
CA LEU A 370 -5.42 -0.30 7.18
C LEU A 370 -5.07 -1.73 6.76
N LYS A 371 -5.23 -2.72 7.66
CA LYS A 371 -5.03 -4.14 7.37
C LYS A 371 -6.05 -4.69 6.36
N ALA A 372 -7.33 -4.33 6.46
CA ALA A 372 -8.35 -4.72 5.49
C ALA A 372 -8.06 -4.11 4.11
N ARG A 373 -7.67 -2.83 4.06
CA ARG A 373 -7.28 -2.11 2.85
C ARG A 373 -6.03 -2.70 2.17
N ASP A 374 -4.99 -3.03 2.93
CA ASP A 374 -3.78 -3.69 2.42
C ASP A 374 -4.10 -5.08 1.85
N THR A 375 -4.91 -5.87 2.58
CA THR A 375 -5.38 -7.18 2.13
C THR A 375 -6.06 -7.07 0.77
N ARG A 376 -6.99 -6.11 0.60
CA ARG A 376 -7.65 -5.83 -0.69
C ARG A 376 -6.64 -5.46 -1.78
N HIS A 377 -5.72 -4.51 -1.53
CA HIS A 377 -4.69 -4.14 -2.51
C HIS A 377 -3.84 -5.34 -2.95
N ARG A 378 -3.53 -6.27 -2.04
CA ARG A 378 -2.84 -7.53 -2.36
C ARG A 378 -3.66 -8.41 -3.29
N HIS A 379 -4.98 -8.58 -3.05
CA HIS A 379 -5.87 -9.35 -3.94
C HIS A 379 -6.01 -8.70 -5.33
N THR A 380 -6.13 -7.37 -5.41
CA THR A 380 -6.12 -6.63 -6.70
C THR A 380 -4.80 -6.82 -7.45
N ASN A 381 -3.66 -6.77 -6.75
CA ASN A 381 -2.35 -7.00 -7.35
C ASN A 381 -2.16 -8.45 -7.82
N GLU A 382 -2.60 -9.44 -7.06
CA GLU A 382 -2.48 -10.86 -7.43
C GLU A 382 -3.37 -11.22 -8.63
N SER A 383 -4.64 -10.78 -8.63
CA SER A 383 -5.56 -10.97 -9.74
C SER A 383 -5.06 -10.28 -11.02
N THR A 384 -4.58 -9.04 -10.91
CA THR A 384 -3.95 -8.31 -12.03
C THR A 384 -2.72 -9.05 -12.55
N ARG A 385 -1.84 -9.53 -11.67
CA ARG A 385 -0.67 -10.35 -12.06
C ARG A 385 -1.07 -11.61 -12.81
N LYS A 386 -2.10 -12.34 -12.34
CA LYS A 386 -2.62 -13.55 -13.02
C LYS A 386 -3.16 -13.22 -14.41
N ARG A 387 -3.95 -12.14 -14.55
CA ARG A 387 -4.47 -11.66 -15.85
C ARG A 387 -3.32 -11.31 -16.82
N VAL A 388 -2.33 -10.54 -16.37
CA VAL A 388 -1.18 -10.13 -17.20
C VAL A 388 -0.36 -11.34 -17.67
N ILE A 389 -0.10 -12.32 -16.80
CA ILE A 389 0.57 -13.57 -17.18
C ILE A 389 -0.26 -14.34 -18.23
N PHE A 390 -1.58 -14.43 -18.05
CA PHE A 390 -2.45 -15.11 -19.01
C PHE A 390 -2.44 -14.43 -20.39
N TYR A 391 -2.59 -13.10 -20.44
CA TYR A 391 -2.59 -12.36 -21.71
C TYR A 391 -1.24 -12.42 -22.42
N THR A 392 -0.12 -12.28 -21.71
CA THR A 392 1.23 -12.36 -22.31
C THR A 392 1.53 -13.76 -22.87
N VAL A 393 1.16 -14.83 -22.16
CA VAL A 393 1.26 -16.21 -22.69
C VAL A 393 0.39 -16.38 -23.95
N GLY A 394 -0.83 -15.85 -23.95
CA GLY A 394 -1.73 -15.87 -25.12
C GLY A 394 -1.15 -15.11 -26.32
N GLU A 395 -0.53 -13.96 -26.08
CA GLU A 395 0.14 -13.14 -27.11
C GLU A 395 1.32 -13.88 -27.76
N TYR A 396 2.22 -14.45 -26.96
CA TYR A 396 3.35 -15.23 -27.50
C TYR A 396 2.90 -16.48 -28.26
N LEU A 397 1.83 -17.15 -27.83
CA LEU A 397 1.22 -18.27 -28.58
C LEU A 397 0.64 -17.81 -29.92
N MET A 398 -0.08 -16.68 -29.96
CA MET A 398 -0.60 -16.10 -31.21
C MET A 398 0.52 -15.69 -32.17
N LEU A 399 1.60 -15.07 -31.68
CA LEU A 399 2.78 -14.71 -32.48
C LEU A 399 3.46 -15.96 -33.06
N ALA A 400 3.61 -17.03 -32.25
CA ALA A 400 4.16 -18.30 -32.72
C ALA A 400 3.30 -18.91 -33.84
N ILE A 401 1.98 -18.99 -33.66
CA ILE A 401 1.04 -19.49 -34.69
C ILE A 401 1.10 -18.65 -35.97
N ALA A 402 1.10 -17.31 -35.85
CA ALA A 402 1.19 -16.41 -36.98
C ALA A 402 2.50 -16.61 -37.76
N SER A 403 3.64 -16.78 -37.07
CA SER A 403 4.94 -17.03 -37.72
C SER A 403 4.96 -18.37 -38.47
N ALA A 404 4.37 -19.43 -37.90
CA ALA A 404 4.26 -20.73 -38.55
C ALA A 404 3.38 -20.67 -39.81
N LEU A 405 2.24 -19.98 -39.73
CA LEU A 405 1.34 -19.75 -40.86
C LEU A 405 2.01 -18.94 -41.98
N GLN A 406 2.80 -17.91 -41.65
CA GLN A 406 3.60 -17.16 -42.64
C GLN A 406 4.59 -18.06 -43.39
N VAL A 407 5.34 -18.92 -42.68
CA VAL A 407 6.28 -19.87 -43.30
C VAL A 407 5.56 -20.87 -44.21
N ILE A 408 4.42 -21.42 -43.77
CA ILE A 408 3.62 -22.35 -44.57
C ILE A 408 3.09 -21.66 -45.83
N TYR A 409 2.54 -20.45 -45.71
CA TYR A 409 2.02 -19.67 -46.84
C TYR A 409 3.12 -19.39 -47.88
N ILE A 410 4.30 -18.95 -47.44
CA ILE A 410 5.45 -18.69 -48.31
C ILE A 410 5.88 -19.98 -49.02
N ARG A 411 5.99 -21.11 -48.32
CA ARG A 411 6.32 -22.42 -48.93
C ARG A 411 5.28 -22.85 -49.97
N GLN A 412 3.99 -22.66 -49.72
CA GLN A 412 2.92 -22.99 -50.68
C GLN A 412 2.91 -22.07 -51.91
N LEU A 413 3.23 -20.79 -51.75
CA LEU A 413 3.33 -19.83 -52.84
C LEU A 413 4.45 -20.25 -53.82
N PHE A 414 5.64 -20.55 -53.30
CA PHE A 414 6.80 -20.91 -54.11
C PHE A 414 6.70 -22.33 -54.69
N SER A 415 6.11 -23.31 -53.98
CA SER A 415 5.96 -24.67 -54.53
C SER A 415 5.05 -24.70 -55.76
N LYS A 416 3.95 -23.93 -55.76
CA LYS A 416 3.10 -23.76 -56.96
C LYS A 416 3.80 -23.01 -58.09
N SER A 417 4.64 -22.03 -57.77
CA SER A 417 5.40 -21.28 -58.79
C SER A 417 6.40 -22.15 -59.56
N VAL A 418 7.04 -23.12 -58.91
CA VAL A 418 8.02 -24.01 -59.56
C VAL A 418 7.32 -25.02 -60.49
N GLY A 419 6.10 -25.47 -60.13
CA GLY A 419 5.32 -26.41 -60.95
C GLY A 419 4.87 -25.85 -62.31
N TYR A 420 4.78 -24.52 -62.46
CA TYR A 420 4.35 -23.89 -63.73
C TYR A 420 5.48 -23.80 -64.76
N ASN A 421 6.76 -23.82 -64.34
CA ASN A 421 7.93 -23.74 -65.24
C ASN A 421 8.43 -25.11 -65.73
N ARG A 422 7.61 -26.17 -65.65
CA ARG A 422 8.03 -27.55 -65.96
C ARG A 422 7.05 -28.30 -66.89
N VAL A 423 6.31 -27.55 -67.71
CA VAL A 423 5.44 -28.03 -68.81
C VAL A 423 5.85 -27.30 -70.08
#